data_AF-A0A1B6H624-F1
#
_entry.id   AF-A0A1B6H624-F1
#
_cell.length_a   1.000
_cell.length_b   1.000
_cell.length_c   1.000
_cell.angle_alpha   90.00
_cell.angle_beta   90.00
_cell.angle_gamma   90.00
#
_symmetry.space_group_name_H-M   'P 1'
#
loop_
_entity.id
_entity.type
_entity.pdbx_description
1 polymer ?
#
loop_
_entity_poly.entity_id
_entity_poly.type
_entity_poly.pdbx_seq_one_letter_code
_entity_poly.pdbx_strand_id
1 'polypeptide(L)'
;LNNQKVLLVTDDVLKATSQLKRKQIISAGTIIGKFTKHENFRITITALHALQEYALHRVWIKASAEMNFLYGNNALRSHVQKVSEEIPMNAGVFVYSHAGIPLG
;
A
#
# COMPACT_ATOMS: atom_id res chain seq x y z
N LEU A 1 1.78 10.86 19.71
CA LEU A 1 2.31 10.38 18.42
C LEU A 1 2.02 8.90 18.11
N ASN A 2 1.63 8.06 19.09
CA ASN A 2 1.46 6.61 18.88
C ASN A 2 0.09 6.17 18.28
N ASN A 3 -0.66 7.06 17.61
CA ASN A 3 -2.04 6.73 17.22
C ASN A 3 -2.65 7.55 16.06
N GLN A 4 -1.85 8.03 15.11
CA GLN A 4 -2.33 8.79 13.93
C GLN A 4 -2.52 7.88 12.70
N LYS A 5 -3.13 6.70 12.89
CA LYS A 5 -3.52 5.83 11.77
C LYS A 5 -4.75 6.41 11.10
N VAL A 6 -4.76 6.37 9.77
CA VAL A 6 -5.91 6.74 8.96
C VAL A 6 -6.53 5.46 8.40
N LEU A 7 -7.85 5.36 8.52
CA LEU A 7 -8.63 4.18 8.22
C LEU A 7 -9.64 4.53 7.12
N LEU A 8 -9.74 3.67 6.11
CA LEU A 8 -10.80 3.70 5.12
C LEU A 8 -11.95 2.82 5.62
N VAL A 9 -13.13 3.43 5.76
CA VAL A 9 -14.34 2.81 6.30
C VAL A 9 -15.55 3.21 5.47
N THR A 10 -16.60 2.40 5.50
CA THR A 10 -17.93 2.76 4.98
C THR A 10 -18.68 3.64 5.99
N ASP A 11 -19.66 4.40 5.52
CA ASP A 11 -20.47 5.27 6.37
C ASP A 11 -21.21 4.50 7.47
N ASP A 12 -21.64 3.27 7.20
CA ASP A 12 -22.32 2.43 8.17
C ASP A 12 -21.39 2.03 9.33
N VAL A 13 -20.15 1.67 9.01
CA VAL A 13 -19.12 1.36 10.02
C VAL A 13 -18.74 2.61 10.79
N LEU A 14 -18.67 3.77 10.13
CA LEU A 14 -18.41 5.04 10.80
C LEU A 14 -19.50 5.39 11.82
N LYS A 15 -20.77 5.24 11.43
CA LYS A 15 -21.92 5.44 12.33
C LYS A 15 -21.89 4.47 13.52
N ALA A 16 -21.65 3.19 13.27
CA ALA A 16 -21.57 2.18 14.33
C ALA A 16 -20.40 2.44 15.31
N THR A 17 -19.25 2.84 14.79
CA THR A 17 -18.05 3.10 15.61
C THR A 17 -18.10 4.41 16.38
N SER A 18 -18.96 5.36 15.99
CA SER A 18 -19.15 6.64 16.71
C SER A 18 -19.59 6.48 18.16
N GLN A 19 -20.26 5.36 18.51
CA GLN A 19 -20.74 5.06 19.86
C GLN A 19 -19.64 4.49 20.77
N LEU A 20 -18.51 4.05 20.21
CA LEU A 20 -17.44 3.39 20.94
C LEU A 20 -16.33 4.39 21.31
N LYS A 21 -15.74 4.24 22.50
CA LYS A 21 -14.60 5.09 22.89
C LYS A 21 -13.37 4.71 22.08
N ARG A 22 -12.53 5.69 21.73
CA ARG A 22 -11.29 5.47 20.95
C ARG A 22 -10.41 4.33 21.46
N LYS A 23 -10.29 4.16 22.79
CA LYS A 23 -9.46 3.08 23.39
C LYS A 23 -10.02 1.68 23.16
N GLN A 24 -11.31 1.56 22.87
CA GLN A 24 -11.99 0.29 22.56
C GLN A 24 -11.86 -0.08 21.08
N ILE A 25 -11.56 0.89 20.22
CA ILE A 25 -11.43 0.70 18.78
C ILE A 25 -9.97 0.38 18.45
N ILE A 26 -9.69 -0.88 18.10
CA ILE A 26 -8.35 -1.33 17.67
C ILE A 26 -8.13 -1.00 16.19
N SER A 27 -9.10 -1.30 15.34
CA SER A 27 -9.17 -0.95 13.92
C SER A 27 -10.63 -0.90 13.48
N ALA A 28 -10.95 -0.02 12.54
CA ALA A 28 -12.23 0.00 11.86
C ALA A 28 -11.94 0.03 10.36
N GLY A 29 -12.24 -1.05 9.64
CA GLY A 29 -11.92 -1.18 8.21
C GLY A 29 -10.43 -1.30 7.89
N THR A 30 -10.03 -0.69 6.77
CA THR A 30 -8.68 -0.86 6.18
C THR A 30 -7.77 0.30 6.57
N ILE A 31 -6.61 0.01 7.14
CA ILE A 31 -5.60 1.04 7.42
C ILE A 31 -4.96 1.48 6.11
N ILE A 32 -5.06 2.76 5.77
CA ILE A 32 -4.41 3.31 4.55
C ILE A 32 -3.01 3.83 4.82
N GLY A 33 -2.75 4.28 6.05
CA GLY A 33 -1.45 4.82 6.40
C GLY A 33 -1.44 5.49 7.76
N LYS A 34 -0.37 6.23 8.02
CA LYS A 34 -0.22 7.02 9.25
C LYS A 34 0.55 8.31 9.00
N PHE A 35 0.25 9.33 9.78
CA PHE A 35 1.09 10.52 9.83
C PHE A 35 2.35 10.25 10.64
N THR A 36 3.48 10.76 10.13
CA THR A 36 4.77 10.74 10.81
C THR A 36 4.92 11.95 11.74
N LYS A 37 5.99 11.97 12.54
CA LYS A 37 6.32 13.13 13.40
C LYS A 37 6.50 14.43 12.60
N HIS A 38 6.89 14.31 11.34
CA HIS A 38 7.13 15.42 10.42
C HIS A 38 5.91 15.71 9.53
N GLU A 39 4.72 15.29 9.97
CA GLU A 39 3.43 15.50 9.27
C GLU A 39 3.33 14.90 7.86
N ASN A 40 4.35 14.19 7.39
CA ASN A 40 4.27 13.40 6.16
C ASN A 40 3.34 12.20 6.34
N PHE A 41 2.48 11.96 5.36
CA PHE A 41 1.62 10.78 5.32
C PHE A 41 2.37 9.57 4.74
N ARG A 42 2.57 8.54 5.55
CA ARG A 42 3.19 7.29 5.12
C ARG A 42 2.12 6.23 4.87
N ILE A 43 1.98 5.86 3.60
CA ILE A 43 1.12 4.77 3.14
C ILE A 43 1.64 3.45 3.72
N THR A 44 0.72 2.56 4.10
CA THR A 44 1.03 1.21 4.62
C THR A 44 0.61 0.16 3.60
N ILE A 45 1.27 -1.01 3.59
CA ILE A 45 0.99 -2.12 2.66
C ILE A 45 -0.48 -2.56 2.66
N THR A 46 -1.20 -2.40 3.78
CA THR A 46 -2.64 -2.70 3.87
C THR A 46 -3.49 -1.88 2.90
N ALA A 47 -3.01 -0.70 2.47
CA ALA A 47 -3.68 0.13 1.47
C ALA A 47 -3.58 -0.43 0.05
N LEU A 48 -2.66 -1.37 -0.19
CA LEU A 48 -2.34 -1.88 -1.52
C LEU A 48 -3.59 -2.38 -2.26
N HIS A 49 -4.44 -3.15 -1.58
CA HIS A 49 -5.66 -3.68 -2.18
C HIS A 49 -6.69 -2.63 -2.56
N ALA A 50 -6.75 -1.52 -1.81
CA ALA A 50 -7.67 -0.42 -2.10
C ALA A 50 -7.13 0.47 -3.23
N LEU A 51 -5.81 0.61 -3.34
CA LEU A 51 -5.17 1.53 -4.28
C LEU A 51 -4.79 0.87 -5.62
N GLN A 52 -4.58 -0.45 -5.67
CA GLN A 52 -4.13 -1.16 -6.87
C GLN A 52 -5.06 -0.98 -8.08
N GLU A 53 -6.37 -0.81 -7.85
CA GLU A 53 -7.35 -0.64 -8.93
C GLU A 53 -7.12 0.68 -9.69
N TYR A 54 -6.59 1.68 -8.99
CA TYR A 54 -6.28 3.01 -9.49
C TYR A 54 -4.79 3.18 -9.85
N ALA A 55 -4.02 2.08 -9.87
CA ALA A 55 -2.59 2.13 -10.16
C ALA A 55 -2.31 2.52 -11.62
N LEU A 56 -1.78 3.72 -11.83
CA LEU A 56 -1.34 4.24 -13.13
C LEU A 56 -0.02 3.62 -13.59
N HIS A 57 0.97 3.55 -12.69
CA HIS A 57 2.30 3.03 -12.98
C HIS A 57 2.51 1.66 -12.35
N ARG A 58 2.85 0.68 -13.18
CA ARG A 58 2.92 -0.74 -12.78
C ARG A 58 4.23 -1.37 -13.24
N VAL A 59 4.84 -2.16 -12.36
CA VAL A 59 6.06 -2.91 -12.62
C VAL A 59 5.80 -4.37 -12.28
N TRP A 60 6.06 -5.26 -13.22
CA TRP A 60 5.97 -6.71 -13.00
C TRP A 60 7.37 -7.27 -12.81
N ILE A 61 7.56 -8.07 -11.76
CA ILE A 61 8.82 -8.74 -11.47
C ILE A 61 8.79 -10.22 -11.88
N LYS A 62 9.95 -10.74 -12.27
CA LYS A 62 10.14 -12.16 -12.57
C LYS A 62 9.96 -13.00 -11.32
N ALA A 63 9.43 -14.22 -11.48
CA ALA A 63 9.25 -15.17 -10.38
C ALA A 63 10.54 -15.45 -9.60
N SER A 64 11.69 -15.48 -10.28
CA SER A 64 13.01 -15.68 -9.64
C SER A 64 13.40 -14.58 -8.65
N ALA A 65 12.83 -13.39 -8.78
CA ALA A 65 13.15 -12.22 -7.96
C ALA A 65 12.04 -11.86 -6.97
N GLU A 66 10.93 -12.61 -6.97
CA GLU A 66 9.76 -12.32 -6.15
C GLU A 66 10.07 -12.39 -4.65
N MET A 67 10.69 -13.48 -4.22
CA MET A 67 11.12 -13.64 -2.82
C MET A 67 12.09 -12.54 -2.39
N ASN A 68 13.02 -12.16 -3.28
CA ASN A 68 13.97 -11.09 -2.99
C ASN A 68 13.26 -9.76 -2.71
N PHE A 69 12.24 -9.43 -3.50
CA PHE A 69 11.43 -8.22 -3.27
C PHE A 69 10.59 -8.31 -1.99
N LEU A 70 9.96 -9.46 -1.71
CA LEU A 70 9.16 -9.68 -0.50
C LEU A 70 9.97 -9.58 0.80
N TYR A 71 11.27 -9.87 0.76
CA TYR A 71 12.17 -9.63 1.89
C TYR A 71 12.58 -8.17 2.08
N GLY A 72 12.05 -7.24 1.28
CA GLY A 72 12.29 -5.80 1.40
C GLY A 72 13.52 -5.32 0.64
N ASN A 73 14.10 -6.13 -0.25
CA ASN A 73 15.18 -5.68 -1.13
C ASN A 73 14.62 -4.95 -2.36
N ASN A 74 15.45 -4.07 -2.94
CA ASN A 74 15.08 -3.32 -4.13
C ASN A 74 14.95 -4.22 -5.38
N ALA A 75 14.03 -3.88 -6.28
CA ALA A 75 13.93 -4.52 -7.58
C ALA A 75 15.04 -3.99 -8.51
N LEU A 76 15.97 -4.87 -8.92
CA LEU A 76 17.01 -4.54 -9.90
C LEU A 76 16.45 -4.59 -11.32
N ARG A 77 17.11 -3.92 -12.26
CA ARG A 77 16.73 -3.97 -13.68
C ARG A 77 16.64 -5.40 -14.25
N SER A 78 17.49 -6.31 -13.78
CA SER A 78 17.47 -7.73 -14.16
C SER A 78 16.21 -8.48 -13.68
N HIS A 79 15.60 -8.01 -12.60
CA HIS A 79 14.42 -8.60 -11.96
C HIS A 79 13.11 -8.16 -12.62
N VAL A 80 13.11 -7.01 -13.30
CA VAL A 80 11.93 -6.48 -13.98
C VAL A 80 11.63 -7.33 -15.21
N GLN A 81 10.36 -7.73 -15.34
CA GLN A 81 9.83 -8.43 -16.49
C GLN A 81 9.12 -7.48 -17.46
N LYS A 82 8.25 -6.63 -16.93
CA LYS A 82 7.45 -5.67 -17.70
C LYS A 82 7.29 -4.39 -16.88
N VAL A 83 7.20 -3.26 -17.55
CA VAL A 83 6.95 -1.94 -16.96
C VAL A 83 5.87 -1.24 -17.78
N SER A 84 5.03 -0.43 -17.13
CA SER A 84 4.13 0.48 -17.84
C SER A 84 4.91 1.56 -18.57
N GLU A 85 4.34 2.08 -19.65
CA GLU A 85 4.96 3.18 -20.41
C GLU A 85 4.92 4.49 -19.60
N GLU A 86 5.81 5.43 -19.97
CA GLU A 86 5.80 6.83 -19.49
C GLU A 86 5.89 7.04 -17.97
N ILE A 87 6.60 6.17 -17.24
CA ILE A 87 6.84 6.41 -15.80
C ILE A 87 7.86 7.54 -15.61
N PRO A 88 7.49 8.68 -14.98
CA PRO A 88 8.44 9.74 -14.71
C PRO A 88 9.45 9.33 -13.64
N MET A 89 10.64 9.95 -13.66
CA MET A 89 11.65 9.70 -12.65
C MET A 89 11.14 10.08 -11.25
N ASN A 90 11.39 9.22 -10.26
CA ASN A 90 10.91 9.36 -8.87
C ASN A 90 9.38 9.26 -8.68
N ALA A 91 8.63 8.79 -9.68
CA ALA A 91 7.22 8.50 -9.52
C ALA A 91 7.00 7.26 -8.63
N GLY A 92 5.87 7.24 -7.91
CA GLY A 92 5.40 6.05 -7.22
C GLY A 92 4.94 4.98 -8.20
N VAL A 93 5.32 3.72 -7.97
CA VAL A 93 4.97 2.59 -8.81
C VAL A 93 4.39 1.46 -7.96
N PHE A 94 3.45 0.71 -8.52
CA PHE A 94 2.95 -0.53 -7.94
C PHE A 94 3.71 -1.71 -8.50
N VAL A 95 4.17 -2.59 -7.62
CA VAL A 95 4.93 -3.79 -7.97
C VAL A 95 4.01 -5.00 -7.94
N TYR A 96 4.04 -5.78 -9.02
CA TYR A 96 3.26 -6.99 -9.21
C TYR A 96 4.17 -8.19 -9.45
N SER A 97 3.72 -9.37 -9.03
CA SER A 97 4.37 -10.63 -9.38
C SER A 97 4.19 -10.96 -10.87
N HIS A 98 4.86 -12.01 -11.34
CA HIS A 98 4.68 -12.56 -12.68
C HIS A 98 3.20 -12.90 -12.98
N ALA A 99 2.47 -13.34 -11.96
CA ALA A 99 1.05 -13.73 -12.05
C ALA A 99 0.08 -12.54 -11.90
N GLY A 100 0.58 -11.31 -11.79
CA GLY A 100 -0.25 -10.11 -11.61
C GLY A 100 -0.79 -9.92 -10.19
N ILE A 101 -0.19 -10.58 -9.19
CA ILE A 101 -0.54 -10.39 -7.77
C ILE A 101 0.17 -9.13 -7.27
N PRO A 102 -0.50 -8.18 -6.61
CA PRO A 102 0.13 -6.98 -6.09
C PRO A 102 1.05 -7.34 -4.90
N LEU A 103 2.30 -6.89 -4.94
CA LEU A 103 3.32 -7.18 -3.93
C LEU A 103 3.67 -5.96 -3.07
N GLY A 104 3.57 -4.75 -3.62
CA GLY A 104 3.95 -3.52 -2.92
C GLY A 104 3.68 -2.25 -3.70
#